data_AF-A0A1Q4DTF5-F1
#
_entry.id   AF-A0A1Q4DTF5-F1
#
_cell.length_a   1.000
_cell.length_b   1.000
_cell.length_c   1.000
_cell.angle_alpha   90.00
_cell.angle_beta   90.00
_cell.angle_gamma   90.00
#
_symmetry.space_group_name_H-M   'P 1'
#
loop_
_entity.id
_entity.type
_entity.pdbx_description
1 polymer ?
#
loop_
_entity_poly.entity_id
_entity_poly.type
_entity_poly.pdbx_seq_one_letter_code
_entity_poly.pdbx_strand_id
1 'polypeptide(L)'
;MARPMTALPIGRLVPGTDEWAAARRRRIGGSEIAAVLGISPYESPFSLWHRKRGDVGPVELTEPMRWGTLLEDVVAARFAELHPELSVRTTPAFVHAERDYQTAAPDRLLYPSRRGRKPCAIYEGKTARMPDDWGSDSTDEIPVHYRAQCLWYLDCLGLELCHVAVLIGGSDYREYQITAAPDEARFMRTEAEKFIASLDDGPRPSIDSHSATYQTVKELHPDIDGTAVDVPAEIATAYISACATEKAVKAAKTEAAALLADAMGTAREAWCDGQKVAMRVPGADGAPPHLRPAKPARKATAA
;
A
#
# COMPACT_ATOMS: atom_id res chain seq x y z
N MET A 1 -0.55 32.70 15.10
CA MET A 1 0.21 32.81 13.82
C MET A 1 0.49 31.40 13.32
N ALA A 2 0.23 31.09 12.04
CA ALA A 2 0.54 29.77 11.49
C ALA A 2 2.05 29.52 11.51
N ARG A 3 2.49 28.41 12.11
CA ARG A 3 3.89 27.96 12.14
C ARG A 3 4.44 27.86 10.70
N PRO A 4 5.72 28.21 10.46
CA PRO A 4 6.36 27.92 9.18
C PRO A 4 6.43 26.40 8.98
N MET A 5 6.39 25.95 7.72
CA MET A 5 6.63 24.53 7.41
C MET A 5 8.04 24.13 7.84
N THR A 6 8.21 22.88 8.24
CA THR A 6 9.49 22.30 8.69
C THR A 6 10.32 21.70 7.57
N ALA A 7 9.91 21.87 6.32
CA ALA A 7 10.53 21.25 5.15
C ALA A 7 10.86 22.26 4.04
N LEU A 8 11.88 21.93 3.25
CA LEU A 8 12.37 22.71 2.12
C LEU A 8 11.97 22.04 0.80
N PRO A 9 11.53 22.80 -0.21
CA PRO A 9 11.18 22.23 -1.52
C PRO A 9 12.43 21.74 -2.25
N ILE A 10 12.34 20.56 -2.87
CA ILE A 10 13.44 19.93 -3.63
C ILE A 10 13.09 19.73 -5.12
N GLY A 11 12.07 20.45 -5.61
CA GLY A 11 11.60 20.35 -6.99
C GLY A 11 10.59 19.21 -7.20
N ARG A 12 10.17 19.02 -8.46
CA ARG A 12 9.24 17.95 -8.84
C ARG A 12 10.05 16.73 -9.30
N LEU A 13 10.03 15.67 -8.50
CA LEU A 13 10.61 14.39 -8.86
C LEU A 13 9.55 13.55 -9.57
N VAL A 14 9.84 13.08 -10.79
CA VAL A 14 8.89 12.28 -11.58
C VAL A 14 9.04 10.80 -11.20
N PRO A 15 8.01 10.14 -10.65
CA PRO A 15 8.08 8.73 -10.30
C PRO A 15 8.54 7.84 -11.45
N GLY A 16 9.37 6.84 -11.16
CA GLY A 16 9.87 5.88 -12.15
C GLY A 16 11.06 6.35 -12.99
N THR A 17 11.61 7.54 -12.73
CA THR A 17 12.86 8.02 -13.36
C THR A 17 14.09 7.71 -12.52
N ASP A 18 15.27 7.62 -13.15
CA ASP A 18 16.54 7.44 -12.43
C ASP A 18 16.84 8.58 -11.46
N GLU A 19 16.46 9.82 -11.81
CA GLU A 19 16.58 10.99 -10.93
C GLU A 19 15.74 10.82 -9.65
N TRP A 20 14.50 10.33 -9.79
CA TRP A 20 13.62 10.02 -8.66
C TRP A 20 14.20 8.91 -7.79
N ALA A 21 14.73 7.84 -8.39
CA ALA A 21 15.38 6.75 -7.65
C ALA A 21 16.63 7.24 -6.90
N ALA A 22 17.50 8.02 -7.57
CA ALA A 22 18.71 8.58 -6.99
C ALA A 22 18.40 9.53 -5.83
N ALA A 23 17.44 10.45 -6.00
CA ALA A 23 17.03 11.41 -4.98
C ALA A 23 16.43 10.76 -3.71
N ARG A 24 16.01 9.49 -3.83
CA ARG A 24 15.36 8.70 -2.77
C ARG A 24 16.20 7.54 -2.26
N ARG A 25 17.39 7.31 -2.83
CA ARG A 25 18.22 6.16 -2.48
C ARG A 25 18.56 6.09 -0.99
N ARG A 26 18.82 7.26 -0.37
CA ARG A 26 19.12 7.43 1.06
C ARG A 26 18.00 8.14 1.85
N ARG A 27 16.83 8.28 1.24
CA ARG A 27 15.68 8.96 1.86
C ARG A 27 14.48 8.04 1.90
N ILE A 28 13.56 8.29 2.83
CA ILE A 28 12.28 7.59 2.96
C ILE A 28 11.17 8.57 2.58
N GLY A 29 10.37 8.18 1.60
CA GLY A 29 9.12 8.85 1.27
C GLY A 29 7.92 8.26 2.00
N GLY A 30 6.78 8.96 1.94
CA GLY A 30 5.55 8.50 2.58
C GLY A 30 4.99 7.20 2.01
N SER A 31 5.25 6.88 0.74
CA SER A 31 4.88 5.57 0.18
C SER A 31 5.79 4.42 0.67
N GLU A 32 7.00 4.73 1.11
CA GLU A 32 8.01 3.75 1.52
C GLU A 32 7.98 3.47 3.01
N ILE A 33 7.52 4.41 3.84
CA ILE A 33 7.47 4.20 5.30
C ILE A 33 6.61 2.99 5.66
N ALA A 34 5.54 2.72 4.91
CA ALA A 34 4.72 1.53 5.11
C ALA A 34 5.51 0.23 4.86
N ALA A 35 6.42 0.22 3.88
CA ALA A 35 7.29 -0.92 3.60
C ALA A 35 8.36 -1.07 4.69
N VAL A 36 8.94 0.05 5.18
CA VAL A 36 9.86 0.05 6.33
C VAL A 36 9.20 -0.58 7.56
N LEU A 37 7.93 -0.23 7.82
CA LEU A 37 7.15 -0.77 8.93
C LEU A 37 6.63 -2.21 8.71
N GLY A 38 6.79 -2.80 7.52
CA GLY A 38 6.27 -4.13 7.20
C GLY A 38 4.74 -4.21 7.06
N ILE A 39 4.06 -3.09 6.79
CA ILE A 39 2.60 -3.01 6.67
C ILE A 39 2.13 -2.64 5.25
N SER A 40 3.06 -2.45 4.32
CA SER A 40 2.74 -2.23 2.91
C SER A 40 2.26 -3.55 2.28
N PRO A 41 1.15 -3.54 1.51
CA PRO A 41 0.70 -4.71 0.77
C PRO A 41 1.48 -4.91 -0.56
N TYR A 42 2.33 -3.97 -0.93
CA TYR A 42 3.00 -3.93 -2.24
C TYR A 42 4.50 -4.18 -2.15
N GLU A 43 5.12 -3.88 -1.00
CA GLU A 43 6.57 -3.87 -0.85
C GLU A 43 6.94 -4.27 0.58
N SER A 44 7.91 -5.17 0.73
CA SER A 44 8.39 -5.62 2.04
C SER A 44 9.62 -4.80 2.47
N PRO A 45 9.99 -4.82 3.76
CA PRO A 45 11.25 -4.22 4.21
C PRO A 45 12.44 -4.81 3.43
N PHE A 46 12.40 -6.11 3.17
CA PHE A 46 13.41 -6.84 2.40
C PHE A 46 13.56 -6.33 0.97
N SER A 47 12.44 -6.21 0.24
CA SER A 47 12.47 -5.79 -1.15
C SER A 47 12.86 -4.31 -1.30
N LEU A 48 12.38 -3.45 -0.40
CA LEU A 48 12.78 -2.03 -0.37
C LEU A 48 14.28 -1.88 -0.11
N TRP A 49 14.83 -2.68 0.82
CA TRP A 49 16.25 -2.60 1.20
C TRP A 49 17.17 -2.93 0.03
N HIS A 50 16.92 -4.05 -0.67
CA HIS A 50 17.70 -4.42 -1.85
C HIS A 50 17.55 -3.41 -2.99
N ARG A 51 16.34 -2.86 -3.19
CA ARG A 51 16.10 -1.83 -4.20
C ARG A 51 16.85 -0.54 -3.91
N LYS A 52 16.88 -0.07 -2.66
CA LYS A 52 17.66 1.13 -2.29
C LYS A 52 19.17 0.91 -2.43
N ARG A 53 19.65 -0.32 -2.20
CA ARG A 53 21.04 -0.68 -2.48
C ARG A 53 21.34 -0.84 -3.97
N GLY A 54 20.32 -0.92 -4.82
CA GLY A 54 20.46 -1.12 -6.26
C GLY A 54 20.84 -2.56 -6.60
N ASP A 55 20.57 -3.51 -5.69
CA ASP A 55 20.81 -4.94 -5.91
C ASP A 55 19.75 -5.53 -6.86
N VAL A 56 18.60 -4.88 -6.95
CA VAL A 56 17.48 -5.23 -7.85
C VAL A 56 16.97 -3.99 -8.58
N GLY A 57 16.28 -4.22 -9.71
CA GLY A 57 15.76 -3.16 -10.55
C GLY A 57 14.64 -2.31 -9.92
N PRO A 58 14.27 -1.19 -10.57
CA PRO A 58 13.13 -0.40 -10.16
C PRO A 58 11.82 -1.20 -10.29
N VAL A 59 10.79 -0.78 -9.54
CA VAL A 59 9.44 -1.34 -9.70
C VAL A 59 8.89 -0.98 -11.07
N GLU A 60 8.44 -1.97 -11.83
CA GLU A 60 7.78 -1.73 -13.11
C GLU A 60 6.42 -1.04 -12.90
N LEU A 61 6.15 -0.02 -13.73
CA LEU A 61 4.87 0.69 -13.70
C LEU A 61 3.76 -0.20 -14.25
N THR A 62 2.84 -0.58 -13.38
CA THR A 62 1.63 -1.33 -13.75
C THR A 62 0.52 -0.41 -14.27
N GLU A 63 -0.41 -0.95 -15.06
CA GLU A 63 -1.59 -0.19 -15.53
C GLU A 63 -2.41 0.45 -14.40
N PRO A 64 -2.69 -0.23 -13.26
CA PRO A 64 -3.35 0.42 -12.12
C PRO A 64 -2.58 1.63 -11.56
N MET A 65 -1.24 1.57 -11.50
CA MET A 65 -0.42 2.71 -11.06
C MET A 65 -0.53 3.87 -12.05
N ARG A 66 -0.46 3.59 -13.35
CA ARG A 66 -0.63 4.61 -14.41
C ARG A 66 -1.98 5.29 -14.33
N TRP A 67 -3.07 4.51 -14.19
CA TRP A 67 -4.42 5.07 -14.03
C TRP A 67 -4.58 5.87 -12.75
N GLY A 68 -3.95 5.46 -11.65
CA GLY A 68 -3.92 6.24 -10.41
C GLY A 68 -3.35 7.65 -10.64
N THR A 69 -2.21 7.76 -11.33
CA THR A 69 -1.61 9.06 -11.68
C THR A 69 -2.49 9.88 -12.62
N LEU A 70 -3.08 9.27 -13.66
CA LEU A 70 -3.94 9.99 -14.60
C LEU A 70 -5.22 10.53 -13.94
N LEU A 71 -5.75 9.81 -12.95
CA LEU A 71 -6.98 10.19 -12.25
C LEU A 71 -6.75 11.14 -11.07
N GLU A 72 -5.51 11.37 -10.66
CA GLU A 72 -5.16 12.24 -9.53
C GLU A 72 -5.78 13.64 -9.67
N ASP A 73 -5.63 14.27 -10.85
CA ASP A 73 -6.21 15.59 -11.13
C ASP A 73 -7.75 15.58 -11.11
N VAL A 74 -8.37 14.48 -11.53
CA VAL A 74 -9.84 14.34 -11.55
C VAL A 74 -10.38 14.27 -10.12
N VAL A 75 -9.77 13.45 -9.27
CA VAL A 75 -10.18 13.32 -7.86
C VAL A 75 -9.91 14.63 -7.11
N ALA A 76 -8.79 15.30 -7.37
CA ALA A 76 -8.47 16.60 -6.76
C ALA A 76 -9.44 17.71 -7.19
N ALA A 77 -9.86 17.72 -8.46
CA ALA A 77 -10.85 18.67 -8.95
C ALA A 77 -12.21 18.47 -8.27
N ARG A 78 -12.63 17.22 -8.04
CA ARG A 78 -13.87 16.91 -7.32
C ARG A 78 -13.81 17.40 -5.87
N PHE A 79 -12.69 17.16 -5.18
CA PHE A 79 -12.48 17.69 -3.84
C PHE A 79 -12.56 19.23 -3.80
N ALA A 80 -11.92 19.91 -4.77
CA ALA A 80 -11.95 21.37 -4.85
C ALA A 80 -13.36 21.94 -5.12
N GLU A 81 -14.23 21.21 -5.82
CA GLU A 81 -15.63 21.58 -6.05
C GLU A 81 -16.44 21.55 -4.75
N LEU A 82 -16.19 20.54 -3.91
CA LEU A 82 -16.88 20.34 -2.63
C LEU A 82 -16.36 21.28 -1.53
N HIS A 83 -15.12 21.74 -1.66
CA HIS A 83 -14.43 22.62 -0.70
C HIS A 83 -14.05 23.99 -1.30
N PRO A 84 -15.02 24.82 -1.75
CA PRO A 84 -14.74 26.11 -2.38
C PRO A 84 -14.05 27.12 -1.44
N GLU A 85 -14.10 26.90 -0.13
CA GLU A 85 -13.38 27.66 0.89
C GLU A 85 -11.85 27.41 0.85
N LEU A 86 -11.43 26.25 0.34
CA LEU A 86 -10.03 25.87 0.24
C LEU A 86 -9.46 26.16 -1.16
N SER A 87 -8.18 26.53 -1.22
CA SER A 87 -7.42 26.53 -2.47
C SER A 87 -6.55 25.29 -2.50
N VAL A 88 -6.91 24.35 -3.37
CA VAL A 88 -6.16 23.12 -3.65
C VAL A 88 -5.07 23.43 -4.68
N ARG A 89 -3.79 23.21 -4.33
CA ARG A 89 -2.66 23.56 -5.21
C ARG A 89 -1.67 22.41 -5.37
N THR A 90 -1.18 22.24 -6.59
CA THR A 90 -0.02 21.38 -6.85
C THR A 90 1.20 21.87 -6.11
N THR A 91 2.10 20.94 -5.82
CA THR A 91 3.26 21.19 -4.98
C THR A 91 4.48 20.41 -5.48
N PRO A 92 5.72 20.89 -5.24
CA PRO A 92 6.91 20.07 -5.40
C PRO A 92 6.97 18.99 -4.31
N ALA A 93 7.99 18.14 -4.40
CA ALA A 93 8.45 17.35 -3.27
C ALA A 93 9.24 18.21 -2.27
N PHE A 94 9.33 17.73 -1.04
CA PHE A 94 10.00 18.37 0.07
C PHE A 94 10.95 17.40 0.77
N VAL A 95 11.97 17.97 1.41
CA VAL A 95 12.82 17.30 2.40
C VAL A 95 12.72 18.04 3.73
N HIS A 96 12.65 17.30 4.85
CA HIS A 96 12.64 17.94 6.17
C HIS A 96 13.94 18.71 6.40
N ALA A 97 13.85 19.94 6.93
CA ALA A 97 14.99 20.86 7.02
C ALA A 97 16.15 20.33 7.89
N GLU A 98 15.82 19.56 8.93
CA GLU A 98 16.81 18.98 9.86
C GLU A 98 16.98 17.46 9.71
N ARG A 99 16.18 16.82 8.84
CA ARG A 99 16.14 15.36 8.68
C ARG A 99 16.19 15.03 7.20
N ASP A 100 17.38 15.12 6.60
CA ASP A 100 17.57 14.94 5.15
C ASP A 100 17.04 13.59 4.63
N TYR A 101 16.98 12.59 5.51
CA TYR A 101 16.45 11.28 5.19
C TYR A 101 14.91 11.24 5.05
N GLN A 102 14.18 12.26 5.52
CA GLN A 102 12.72 12.29 5.46
C GLN A 102 12.25 13.18 4.32
N THR A 103 11.46 12.61 3.42
CA THR A 103 10.84 13.33 2.30
C THR A 103 9.33 13.23 2.30
N ALA A 104 8.70 14.29 1.80
CA ALA A 104 7.27 14.35 1.56
C ALA A 104 6.98 14.81 0.12
N ALA A 105 6.15 14.06 -0.58
CA ALA A 105 5.67 14.44 -1.90
C ALA A 105 4.15 14.29 -1.89
N PRO A 106 3.43 15.18 -1.19
CA PRO A 106 1.98 15.13 -1.19
C PRO A 106 1.43 15.51 -2.55
N ASP A 107 0.26 14.99 -2.90
CA ASP A 107 -0.35 15.33 -4.20
C ASP A 107 -0.65 16.83 -4.24
N ARG A 108 -1.32 17.37 -3.23
CA ARG A 108 -1.67 18.79 -3.16
C ARG A 108 -1.43 19.36 -1.75
N LEU A 109 -1.20 20.67 -1.70
CA LEU A 109 -1.30 21.45 -0.47
C LEU A 109 -2.59 22.28 -0.48
N LEU A 110 -3.26 22.31 0.67
CA LEU A 110 -4.51 23.04 0.88
C LEU A 110 -4.21 24.38 1.56
N TYR A 111 -4.82 25.45 1.07
CA TYR A 111 -4.69 26.79 1.61
C TYR A 111 -6.05 27.33 2.03
N PRO A 112 -6.14 28.15 3.10
CA PRO A 112 -7.42 28.61 3.66
C PRO A 112 -8.20 29.59 2.76
N SER A 113 -7.61 30.00 1.63
CA SER A 113 -8.28 30.76 0.58
C SER A 113 -7.38 30.83 -0.66
N ARG A 114 -7.93 31.33 -1.78
CA ARG A 114 -7.16 31.63 -3.00
C ARG A 114 -6.01 32.62 -2.79
N ARG A 115 -6.08 33.50 -1.79
CA ARG A 115 -4.99 34.45 -1.45
C ARG A 115 -4.11 33.96 -0.29
N GLY A 116 -4.41 32.79 0.26
CA GLY A 116 -3.63 32.15 1.32
C GLY A 116 -2.18 31.94 0.86
N ARG A 117 -1.23 32.36 1.71
CA ARG A 117 0.21 32.22 1.46
C ARG A 117 0.83 31.02 2.15
N LYS A 118 0.17 30.50 3.20
CA LYS A 118 0.63 29.34 3.97
C LYS A 118 -0.37 28.20 3.84
N PRO A 119 0.08 26.96 3.63
CA PRO A 119 -0.82 25.82 3.63
C PRO A 119 -1.39 25.61 5.04
N CYS A 120 -2.62 25.09 5.11
CA CYS A 120 -3.29 24.70 6.34
C CYS A 120 -3.44 23.19 6.47
N ALA A 121 -3.37 22.44 5.37
CA ALA A 121 -3.50 20.99 5.36
C ALA A 121 -2.86 20.36 4.11
N ILE A 122 -2.71 19.05 4.16
CA ILE A 122 -2.29 18.20 3.03
C ILE A 122 -3.54 17.63 2.35
N TYR A 123 -3.44 17.34 1.05
CA TYR A 123 -4.41 16.52 0.32
C TYR A 123 -3.69 15.35 -0.38
N GLU A 124 -4.27 14.16 -0.25
CA GLU A 124 -3.89 12.92 -0.93
C GLU A 124 -5.09 12.35 -1.70
N GLY A 125 -4.93 12.14 -3.01
CA GLY A 125 -5.92 11.53 -3.87
C GLY A 125 -5.61 10.05 -4.10
N LYS A 126 -6.61 9.18 -3.93
CA LYS A 126 -6.48 7.74 -4.16
C LYS A 126 -7.54 7.25 -5.14
N THR A 127 -7.23 6.14 -5.80
CA THR A 127 -8.19 5.38 -6.61
C THR A 127 -8.19 3.94 -6.15
N ALA A 128 -9.36 3.36 -5.95
CA ALA A 128 -9.50 1.97 -5.52
C ALA A 128 -10.50 1.22 -6.40
N ARG A 129 -10.30 -0.09 -6.57
CA ARG A 129 -11.25 -0.93 -7.32
C ARG A 129 -12.43 -1.37 -6.47
N MET A 130 -12.19 -1.64 -5.19
CA MET A 130 -13.15 -2.20 -4.24
C MET A 130 -13.11 -1.38 -2.94
N PRO A 131 -14.21 -1.32 -2.20
CA PRO A 131 -14.28 -0.58 -0.93
C PRO A 131 -13.75 -1.37 0.27
N ASP A 132 -13.28 -2.61 0.07
CA ASP A 132 -13.06 -3.61 1.12
C ASP A 132 -12.09 -3.19 2.24
N ASP A 133 -11.21 -2.20 2.02
CA ASP A 133 -10.26 -1.69 3.02
C ASP A 133 -10.56 -0.24 3.46
N TRP A 134 -11.65 0.34 2.94
CA TRP A 134 -12.08 1.71 3.23
C TRP A 134 -13.31 1.70 4.15
N GLY A 135 -13.24 2.48 5.23
CA GLY A 135 -14.36 2.64 6.15
C GLY A 135 -15.46 3.53 5.58
N SER A 136 -16.41 3.87 6.46
CA SER A 136 -17.48 4.82 6.13
C SER A 136 -16.92 6.20 5.78
N ASP A 137 -17.63 6.95 4.95
CA ASP A 137 -17.24 8.31 4.59
C ASP A 137 -17.10 9.22 5.84
N SER A 138 -16.14 10.14 5.82
CA SER A 138 -15.83 11.07 6.91
C SER A 138 -15.34 10.44 8.23
N THR A 139 -14.79 9.22 8.20
CA THR A 139 -14.06 8.62 9.34
C THR A 139 -12.54 8.79 9.17
N ASP A 140 -11.75 8.20 10.07
CA ASP A 140 -10.29 8.01 9.94
C ASP A 140 -9.90 6.59 9.50
N GLU A 141 -10.89 5.76 9.15
CA GLU A 141 -10.73 4.37 8.77
C GLU A 141 -10.31 4.23 7.29
N ILE A 142 -9.03 4.49 7.04
CA ILE A 142 -8.40 4.24 5.74
C ILE A 142 -7.42 3.06 5.84
N PRO A 143 -7.00 2.45 4.71
CA PRO A 143 -5.96 1.43 4.73
C PRO A 143 -4.70 1.90 5.49
N VAL A 144 -4.22 1.08 6.42
CA VAL A 144 -3.18 1.48 7.39
C VAL A 144 -1.89 2.00 6.74
N HIS A 145 -1.52 1.48 5.57
CA HIS A 145 -0.35 1.94 4.82
C HIS A 145 -0.53 3.36 4.26
N TYR A 146 -1.75 3.76 3.86
CA TYR A 146 -2.03 5.14 3.49
C TYR A 146 -2.07 6.06 4.71
N ARG A 147 -2.53 5.56 5.85
CA ARG A 147 -2.48 6.33 7.11
C ARG A 147 -1.04 6.63 7.51
N ALA A 148 -0.14 5.63 7.43
CA ALA A 148 1.29 5.83 7.67
C ALA A 148 1.89 6.86 6.71
N GLN A 149 1.53 6.81 5.41
CA GLN A 149 1.93 7.83 4.43
C GLN A 149 1.49 9.24 4.87
N CYS A 150 0.22 9.42 5.25
CA CYS A 150 -0.32 10.72 5.65
C CYS A 150 0.41 11.26 6.89
N LEU A 151 0.56 10.44 7.93
CA LEU A 151 1.28 10.85 9.14
C LEU A 151 2.74 11.21 8.88
N TRP A 152 3.41 10.46 7.99
CA TRP A 152 4.78 10.76 7.58
C TRP A 152 4.89 12.14 6.91
N TYR A 153 3.94 12.48 6.05
CA TYR A 153 3.90 13.81 5.42
C TYR A 153 3.58 14.93 6.40
N LEU A 154 2.62 14.71 7.32
CA LEU A 154 2.29 15.67 8.37
C LEU A 154 3.50 15.97 9.25
N ASP A 155 4.21 14.93 9.69
CA ASP A 155 5.44 15.05 10.48
C ASP A 155 6.58 15.73 9.70
N CYS A 156 6.70 15.44 8.41
CA CYS A 156 7.72 16.06 7.56
C CYS A 156 7.47 17.56 7.36
N LEU A 157 6.23 17.95 7.07
CA LEU A 157 5.88 19.33 6.71
C LEU A 157 5.53 20.21 7.92
N GLY A 158 5.30 19.61 9.08
CA GLY A 158 4.87 20.33 10.28
C GLY A 158 3.43 20.82 10.18
N LEU A 159 2.56 20.02 9.54
CA LEU A 159 1.13 20.27 9.36
C LEU A 159 0.32 19.32 10.24
N GLU A 160 -0.89 19.74 10.61
CA GLU A 160 -1.73 19.01 11.59
C GLU A 160 -2.81 18.14 10.94
N LEU A 161 -3.15 18.39 9.67
CA LEU A 161 -4.29 17.76 9.00
C LEU A 161 -3.95 17.33 7.57
N CYS A 162 -4.34 16.11 7.22
CA CYS A 162 -4.31 15.56 5.87
C CYS A 162 -5.72 15.13 5.48
N HIS A 163 -6.23 15.66 4.38
CA HIS A 163 -7.43 15.17 3.72
C HIS A 163 -7.05 14.04 2.77
N VAL A 164 -7.80 12.95 2.79
CA VAL A 164 -7.67 11.85 1.84
C VAL A 164 -8.98 11.74 1.07
N ALA A 165 -8.93 11.88 -0.24
CA ALA A 165 -10.08 11.62 -1.11
C ALA A 165 -9.83 10.35 -1.90
N VAL A 166 -10.84 9.48 -2.02
CA VAL A 166 -10.74 8.25 -2.80
C VAL A 166 -11.88 8.13 -3.79
N LEU A 167 -11.57 7.74 -5.02
CA LEU A 167 -12.56 7.29 -6.00
C LEU A 167 -12.54 5.76 -6.11
N ILE A 168 -13.61 5.12 -5.64
CA ILE A 168 -13.78 3.68 -5.60
C ILE A 168 -14.66 3.22 -6.76
N GLY A 169 -14.21 2.22 -7.51
CA GLY A 169 -14.96 1.63 -8.61
C GLY A 169 -15.31 2.61 -9.75
N GLY A 170 -14.68 3.80 -9.77
CA GLY A 170 -14.91 4.85 -10.76
C GLY A 170 -16.11 5.78 -10.49
N SER A 171 -16.86 5.60 -9.39
CA SER A 171 -18.04 6.42 -9.10
C SER A 171 -18.35 6.67 -7.63
N ASP A 172 -17.85 5.83 -6.72
CA ASP A 172 -18.05 5.98 -5.27
C ASP A 172 -16.91 6.85 -4.71
N TYR A 173 -17.20 8.13 -4.51
CA TYR A 173 -16.27 9.13 -4.00
C TYR A 173 -16.45 9.30 -2.49
N ARG A 174 -15.36 9.25 -1.72
CA ARG A 174 -15.34 9.39 -0.26
C ARG A 174 -14.18 10.24 0.21
N GLU A 175 -14.33 10.84 1.38
CA GLU A 175 -13.32 11.70 2.00
C GLU A 175 -13.04 11.29 3.45
N TYR A 176 -11.79 11.45 3.86
CA TYR A 176 -11.31 11.09 5.19
C TYR A 176 -10.36 12.17 5.70
N GLN A 177 -10.25 12.27 7.03
CA GLN A 177 -9.35 13.23 7.68
C GLN A 177 -8.40 12.50 8.62
N ILE A 178 -7.10 12.69 8.40
CA ILE A 178 -6.03 12.17 9.25
C ILE A 178 -5.38 13.34 9.97
N THR A 179 -5.41 13.31 11.30
CA THR A 179 -4.74 14.29 12.16
C THR A 179 -3.34 13.83 12.52
N ALA A 180 -2.44 14.78 12.79
CA ALA A 180 -1.09 14.46 13.22
C ALA A 180 -1.10 13.65 14.51
N ALA A 181 -0.29 12.58 14.53
CA ALA A 181 -0.11 11.70 15.67
C ALA A 181 1.39 11.69 16.05
N PRO A 182 1.84 12.59 16.95
CA PRO A 182 3.26 12.77 17.24
C PRO A 182 3.96 11.50 17.75
N ASP A 183 3.25 10.62 18.45
CA ASP A 183 3.82 9.40 19.02
C ASP A 183 4.09 8.35 17.94
N GLU A 184 3.15 8.18 17.01
CA GLU A 184 3.32 7.33 15.84
C GLU A 184 4.39 7.90 14.89
N ALA A 185 4.44 9.22 14.72
CA ALA A 185 5.51 9.88 13.98
C ALA A 185 6.88 9.61 14.60
N ARG A 186 7.02 9.65 15.94
CA ARG A 186 8.26 9.27 16.63
C ARG A 186 8.66 7.82 16.36
N PHE A 187 7.68 6.91 16.40
CA PHE A 187 7.92 5.50 16.09
C PHE A 187 8.38 5.32 14.64
N MET A 188 7.68 5.91 13.67
CA MET A 188 8.05 5.87 12.25
C MET A 188 9.46 6.39 12.00
N ARG A 189 9.86 7.50 12.63
CA ARG A 189 11.24 8.02 12.51
C ARG A 189 12.27 7.04 13.03
N THR A 190 12.01 6.43 14.18
CA THR A 190 12.92 5.45 14.79
C THR A 190 13.15 4.27 13.84
N GLU A 191 12.08 3.73 13.25
CA GLU A 191 12.21 2.62 12.29
C GLU A 191 12.85 3.04 10.98
N ALA A 192 12.54 4.24 10.46
CA ALA A 192 13.19 4.78 9.26
C ALA A 192 14.71 4.98 9.46
N GLU A 193 15.13 5.53 10.60
CA GLU A 193 16.54 5.73 10.93
C GLU A 193 17.29 4.40 11.02
N LYS A 194 16.71 3.40 11.69
CA LYS A 194 17.27 2.04 11.73
C LYS A 194 17.41 1.44 10.34
N PHE A 195 16.37 1.58 9.52
CA PHE A 195 16.35 1.06 8.15
C PHE A 195 17.40 1.73 7.27
N ILE A 196 17.55 3.06 7.36
CA ILE A 196 18.56 3.80 6.59
C ILE A 196 19.96 3.41 7.04
N ALA A 197 20.20 3.33 8.36
CA ALA A 197 21.47 2.87 8.90
C ALA A 197 21.83 1.45 8.44
N SER A 198 20.83 0.60 8.13
CA SER A 198 21.09 -0.75 7.63
C SER A 198 21.44 -0.83 6.14
N LEU A 199 21.27 0.24 5.37
CA LEU A 199 21.57 0.22 3.91
C LEU A 199 23.07 0.08 3.61
N ASP A 200 23.93 0.57 4.50
CA ASP A 200 25.38 0.47 4.35
C ASP A 200 25.88 -0.89 4.89
N ASP A 201 26.42 -0.93 6.11
CA ASP A 201 27.00 -2.14 6.74
C ASP A 201 26.10 -2.76 7.83
N GLY A 202 24.84 -2.36 7.90
CA GLY A 202 23.92 -2.90 8.90
C GLY A 202 23.23 -4.20 8.48
N PRO A 203 22.42 -4.77 9.39
CA PRO A 203 21.80 -6.07 9.14
C PRO A 203 20.77 -5.96 8.01
N ARG A 204 20.94 -6.82 7.00
CA ARG A 204 19.91 -7.07 5.98
C ARG A 204 18.59 -7.48 6.67
N PRO A 205 17.43 -6.94 6.26
CA PRO A 205 16.14 -7.40 6.77
C PRO A 205 15.96 -8.92 6.59
N SER A 206 15.20 -9.54 7.49
CA SER A 206 14.87 -10.97 7.39
C SER A 206 13.93 -11.24 6.21
N ILE A 207 14.01 -12.46 5.66
CA ILE A 207 13.01 -12.96 4.72
C ILE A 207 11.69 -13.18 5.48
N ASP A 208 10.62 -12.59 4.99
CA ASP A 208 9.25 -12.72 5.51
C ASP A 208 8.34 -13.47 4.52
N SER A 209 7.05 -13.58 4.85
CA SER A 209 6.02 -14.21 4.00
C SER A 209 5.47 -13.28 2.92
N HIS A 210 5.96 -12.04 2.80
CA HIS A 210 5.47 -11.09 1.83
C HIS A 210 5.87 -11.53 0.42
N SER A 211 4.95 -11.47 -0.54
CA SER A 211 5.19 -11.93 -1.92
C SER A 211 6.38 -11.21 -2.60
N ALA A 212 6.52 -9.91 -2.34
CA ALA A 212 7.64 -9.10 -2.84
C ALA A 212 9.01 -9.60 -2.37
N THR A 213 9.10 -10.21 -1.18
CA THR A 213 10.35 -10.78 -0.67
C THR A 213 10.81 -11.94 -1.54
N TYR A 214 9.91 -12.89 -1.83
CA TYR A 214 10.26 -14.03 -2.67
C TYR A 214 10.59 -13.61 -4.12
N GLN A 215 9.88 -12.61 -4.67
CA GLN A 215 10.24 -12.08 -5.98
C GLN A 215 11.64 -11.42 -5.97
N THR A 216 11.97 -10.66 -4.93
CA THR A 216 13.31 -10.07 -4.80
C THR A 216 14.39 -11.16 -4.73
N VAL A 217 14.16 -12.25 -3.98
CA VAL A 217 15.10 -13.38 -3.94
C VAL A 217 15.31 -14.00 -5.33
N LYS A 218 14.25 -14.11 -6.15
CA LYS A 218 14.37 -14.59 -7.53
C LYS A 218 15.16 -13.62 -8.43
N GLU A 219 14.96 -12.32 -8.26
CA GLU A 219 15.70 -11.29 -9.01
C GLU A 219 17.19 -11.29 -8.66
N LEU A 220 17.54 -11.60 -7.40
CA LEU A 220 18.93 -11.76 -6.95
C LEU A 220 19.61 -13.03 -7.47
N HIS A 221 18.82 -14.03 -7.88
CA HIS A 221 19.30 -15.33 -8.36
C HIS A 221 18.63 -15.68 -9.70
N PRO A 222 18.89 -14.93 -10.78
CA PRO A 222 18.21 -15.10 -12.06
C PRO A 222 18.69 -16.35 -12.83
N ASP A 223 19.92 -16.79 -12.58
CA ASP A 223 20.56 -17.90 -13.28
C ASP A 223 20.50 -19.19 -12.45
N ILE A 224 20.50 -20.34 -13.15
CA ILE A 224 20.54 -21.67 -12.55
C ILE A 224 21.73 -22.41 -13.14
N ASP A 225 22.74 -22.71 -12.33
CA ASP A 225 24.02 -23.29 -12.80
C ASP A 225 24.07 -24.83 -12.77
N GLY A 226 22.95 -25.49 -12.47
CA GLY A 226 22.80 -26.94 -12.47
C GLY A 226 23.50 -27.66 -11.31
N THR A 227 24.08 -26.94 -10.35
CA THR A 227 24.70 -27.52 -9.17
C THR A 227 23.65 -27.91 -8.12
N ALA A 228 24.05 -28.80 -7.21
CA ALA A 228 23.26 -29.17 -6.04
C ALA A 228 24.02 -28.75 -4.77
N VAL A 229 23.28 -28.26 -3.78
CA VAL A 229 23.82 -27.84 -2.48
C VAL A 229 23.02 -28.46 -1.35
N ASP A 230 23.71 -28.83 -0.28
CA ASP A 230 23.06 -29.19 0.99
C ASP A 230 22.62 -27.90 1.70
N VAL A 231 21.32 -27.80 1.99
CA VAL A 231 20.76 -26.66 2.73
C VAL A 231 20.62 -26.99 4.22
N PRO A 232 20.64 -25.98 5.12
CA PRO A 232 20.40 -26.20 6.54
C PRO A 232 19.09 -26.96 6.81
N ALA A 233 19.13 -27.92 7.74
CA ALA A 233 18.01 -28.81 8.05
C ALA A 233 16.73 -28.06 8.45
N GLU A 234 16.88 -26.91 9.11
CA GLU A 234 15.77 -26.04 9.51
C GLU A 234 15.01 -25.49 8.30
N ILE A 235 15.73 -25.03 7.26
CA ILE A 235 15.16 -24.52 6.02
C ILE A 235 14.50 -25.66 5.24
N ALA A 236 15.19 -26.80 5.10
CA ALA A 236 14.66 -27.97 4.41
C ALA A 236 13.35 -28.48 5.05
N THR A 237 13.34 -28.62 6.38
CA THR A 237 12.20 -29.15 7.13
C THR A 237 10.99 -28.22 7.01
N ALA A 238 11.19 -26.91 7.17
CA ALA A 238 10.13 -25.92 7.01
C ALA A 238 9.53 -25.97 5.59
N TYR A 239 10.37 -26.01 4.56
CA TYR A 239 9.91 -26.05 3.16
C TYR A 239 9.15 -27.34 2.82
N ILE A 240 9.70 -28.50 3.15
CA ILE A 240 9.05 -29.80 2.88
C ILE A 240 7.70 -29.90 3.62
N SER A 241 7.65 -29.46 4.88
CA SER A 241 6.41 -29.45 5.67
C SER A 241 5.35 -28.52 5.06
N ALA A 242 5.76 -27.32 4.60
CA ALA A 242 4.88 -26.39 3.92
C ALA A 242 4.33 -26.98 2.61
N CYS A 243 5.16 -27.64 1.79
CA CYS A 243 4.71 -28.31 0.56
C CYS A 243 3.71 -29.44 0.86
N ALA A 244 3.97 -30.26 1.88
CA ALA A 244 3.06 -31.33 2.28
C ALA A 244 1.72 -30.78 2.76
N THR A 245 1.75 -29.74 3.60
CA THR A 245 0.55 -29.05 4.10
C THR A 245 -0.23 -28.40 2.96
N GLU A 246 0.44 -27.71 2.05
CA GLU A 246 -0.20 -27.07 0.90
C GLU A 246 -0.92 -28.10 0.03
N LYS A 247 -0.27 -29.24 -0.26
CA LYS A 247 -0.88 -30.35 -0.99
C LYS A 247 -2.12 -30.89 -0.28
N ALA A 248 -2.04 -31.11 1.04
CA ALA A 248 -3.16 -31.61 1.84
C ALA A 248 -4.33 -30.62 1.87
N VAL A 249 -4.08 -29.33 2.10
CA VAL A 249 -5.11 -28.28 2.12
C VAL A 249 -5.75 -28.11 0.73
N LYS A 250 -4.97 -28.16 -0.35
CA LYS A 250 -5.51 -28.15 -1.72
C LYS A 250 -6.42 -29.35 -1.98
N ALA A 251 -6.02 -30.56 -1.56
CA ALA A 251 -6.84 -31.76 -1.72
C ALA A 251 -8.16 -31.65 -0.92
N ALA A 252 -8.09 -31.26 0.35
CA ALA A 252 -9.27 -31.06 1.20
C ALA A 252 -10.22 -29.98 0.64
N LYS A 253 -9.66 -28.88 0.12
CA LYS A 253 -10.46 -27.83 -0.53
C LYS A 253 -11.16 -28.35 -1.78
N THR A 254 -10.49 -29.16 -2.61
CA THR A 254 -11.09 -29.77 -3.80
C THR A 254 -12.23 -30.70 -3.43
N GLU A 255 -12.05 -31.55 -2.41
CA GLU A 255 -13.11 -32.43 -1.90
C GLU A 255 -14.31 -31.64 -1.38
N ALA A 256 -14.07 -30.64 -0.52
CA ALA A 256 -15.13 -29.78 0.00
C ALA A 256 -15.87 -29.01 -1.11
N ALA A 257 -15.15 -28.52 -2.12
CA ALA A 257 -15.74 -27.86 -3.28
C ALA A 257 -16.58 -28.83 -4.13
N ALA A 258 -16.14 -30.08 -4.30
CA ALA A 258 -16.90 -31.10 -5.02
C ALA A 258 -18.21 -31.43 -4.29
N LEU A 259 -18.15 -31.69 -2.97
CA LEU A 259 -19.33 -31.95 -2.14
C LEU A 259 -20.32 -30.77 -2.17
N LEU A 260 -19.83 -29.54 -2.07
CA LEU A 260 -20.68 -28.35 -2.12
C LEU A 260 -21.31 -28.17 -3.51
N ALA A 261 -20.54 -28.35 -4.58
CA ALA A 261 -21.05 -28.22 -5.95
C ALA A 261 -22.10 -29.28 -6.29
N ASP A 262 -21.93 -30.50 -5.77
CA ASP A 262 -22.89 -31.60 -5.89
C ASP A 262 -24.18 -31.29 -5.12
N ALA A 263 -24.07 -30.90 -3.84
CA ALA A 263 -25.21 -30.50 -3.03
C ALA A 263 -25.99 -29.31 -3.60
N MET A 264 -25.32 -28.38 -4.27
CA MET A 264 -25.95 -27.26 -4.97
C MET A 264 -26.71 -27.69 -6.23
N GLY A 265 -26.34 -28.80 -6.88
CA GLY A 265 -26.87 -29.18 -8.19
C GLY A 265 -26.77 -28.02 -9.19
N THR A 266 -27.91 -27.60 -9.76
CA THR A 266 -27.99 -26.47 -10.70
C THR A 266 -28.21 -25.11 -10.02
N ALA A 267 -28.32 -25.07 -8.68
CA ALA A 267 -28.56 -23.84 -7.95
C ALA A 267 -27.40 -22.85 -8.11
N ARG A 268 -27.74 -21.56 -8.17
CA ARG A 268 -26.74 -20.48 -8.32
C ARG A 268 -26.02 -20.17 -7.01
N GLU A 269 -26.64 -20.39 -5.86
CA GLU A 269 -26.16 -19.92 -4.56
C GLU A 269 -26.29 -20.98 -3.48
N ALA A 270 -25.28 -21.07 -2.62
CA ALA A 270 -25.30 -21.90 -1.42
C ALA A 270 -25.43 -21.02 -0.18
N TRP A 271 -26.36 -21.39 0.69
CA TRP A 271 -26.66 -20.70 1.95
C TRP A 271 -26.61 -21.70 3.10
N CYS A 272 -26.07 -21.28 4.24
CA CYS A 272 -26.08 -22.02 5.50
C CYS A 272 -26.41 -21.04 6.63
N ASP A 273 -27.43 -21.32 7.44
CA ASP A 273 -27.86 -20.48 8.56
C ASP A 273 -27.98 -18.98 8.25
N GLY A 274 -28.58 -18.66 7.09
CA GLY A 274 -28.77 -17.27 6.64
C GLY A 274 -27.51 -16.58 6.12
N GLN A 275 -26.37 -17.27 6.06
CA GLN A 275 -25.13 -16.77 5.46
C GLN A 275 -24.89 -17.42 4.11
N LYS A 276 -24.60 -16.60 3.11
CA LYS A 276 -24.15 -17.09 1.80
C LYS A 276 -22.74 -17.66 1.95
N VAL A 277 -22.55 -18.91 1.52
CA VAL A 277 -21.27 -19.62 1.62
C VAL A 277 -20.52 -19.58 0.28
N ALA A 278 -21.23 -19.76 -0.83
CA ALA A 278 -20.66 -19.74 -2.17
C ALA A 278 -21.70 -19.43 -3.25
N MET A 279 -21.22 -19.21 -4.47
CA MET A 279 -22.05 -19.13 -5.66
C MET A 279 -21.41 -19.88 -6.84
N ARG A 280 -22.24 -20.44 -7.73
CA ARG A 280 -21.78 -20.99 -9.01
C ARG A 280 -21.65 -19.87 -10.03
N VAL A 281 -20.53 -19.86 -10.74
CA VAL A 281 -20.21 -18.91 -11.80
C VAL A 281 -19.98 -19.69 -13.10
N PRO A 282 -20.54 -19.24 -14.24
CA PRO A 282 -20.24 -19.86 -15.54
C PRO A 282 -18.72 -19.93 -15.77
N GLY A 283 -18.24 -21.02 -16.36
CA GLY A 283 -16.87 -21.09 -16.82
C GLY A 283 -16.66 -20.21 -18.06
N ALA A 284 -15.42 -19.76 -18.26
CA ALA A 284 -15.04 -19.07 -19.49
C ALA A 284 -15.04 -20.06 -20.67
N ASP A 285 -15.36 -19.58 -21.87
CA ASP A 285 -15.24 -20.33 -23.14
C ASP A 285 -15.88 -21.73 -23.14
N GLY A 286 -17.06 -21.85 -22.51
CA GLY A 286 -17.81 -23.11 -22.46
C GLY A 286 -17.32 -24.10 -21.40
N ALA A 287 -16.36 -23.71 -20.56
CA ALA A 287 -15.93 -24.54 -19.43
C ALA A 287 -17.08 -24.75 -18.42
N PRO A 288 -17.10 -25.89 -17.68
CA PRO A 288 -18.09 -26.15 -16.65
C PRO A 288 -18.14 -25.04 -15.59
N PRO A 289 -19.33 -24.76 -15.00
CA PRO A 289 -19.44 -23.77 -13.93
C PRO A 289 -18.62 -24.18 -12.70
N HIS A 290 -17.99 -23.21 -12.05
CA HIS A 290 -17.16 -23.42 -10.86
C HIS A 290 -17.72 -22.65 -9.65
N LEU A 291 -17.29 -23.04 -8.45
CA LEU A 291 -17.65 -22.35 -7.22
C LEU A 291 -16.77 -21.12 -7.01
N ARG A 292 -17.41 -20.02 -6.65
CA ARG A 292 -16.79 -18.82 -6.08
C ARG A 292 -17.23 -18.69 -4.62
N PRO A 293 -16.31 -18.73 -3.64
CA PRO A 293 -16.65 -18.49 -2.25
C PRO A 293 -17.32 -17.12 -2.08
N ALA A 294 -18.29 -17.04 -1.17
CA ALA A 294 -18.81 -15.75 -0.74
C ALA A 294 -17.71 -14.98 0.02
N LYS A 295 -17.69 -13.64 -0.12
CA LYS A 295 -16.84 -12.83 0.76
C LYS A 295 -17.36 -13.01 2.21
N PRO A 296 -16.48 -13.15 3.22
CA PRO A 296 -16.93 -13.18 4.59
C PRO A 296 -17.74 -11.91 4.90
N ALA A 297 -18.90 -12.07 5.52
CA ALA A 297 -19.65 -10.92 6.02
C ALA A 297 -18.77 -10.19 7.04
N ARG A 298 -18.48 -8.90 6.83
CA ARG A 298 -17.87 -8.06 7.88
C ARG A 298 -18.82 -8.13 9.09
N LYS A 299 -18.33 -8.60 10.24
CA LYS A 299 -19.06 -8.42 11.49
C LYS A 299 -19.28 -6.93 11.64
N ALA A 300 -20.54 -6.49 11.67
CA ALA A 300 -20.86 -5.17 12.17
C ALA A 300 -20.33 -5.12 13.61
N THR A 301 -19.29 -4.33 13.85
CA THR A 301 -18.91 -3.94 15.20
C THR A 301 -20.14 -3.28 15.80
N ALA A 302 -20.68 -3.89 16.86
CA ALA A 302 -21.79 -3.33 17.59
C ALA A 302 -21.37 -1.96 18.15
N ALA A 303 -22.26 -0.99 17.96
CA ALA A 303 -22.14 0.38 18.47
C ALA A 303 -22.05 0.43 20.00
#